data_AF-A0A497SNX6-F1
#
_entry.id   AF-A0A497SNX6-F1
#
_cell.length_a   1.000
_cell.length_b   1.000
_cell.length_c   1.000
_cell.angle_alpha   90.00
_cell.angle_beta   90.00
_cell.angle_gamma   90.00
#
_symmetry.space_group_name_H-M   'P 1'
#
loop_
_entity.id
_entity.type
_entity.pdbx_description
1 polymer ?
#
loop_
_entity_poly.entity_id
_entity_poly.type
_entity_poly.pdbx_seq_one_letter_code
_entity_poly.pdbx_strand_id
1 'polypeptide(L)'
;MPVNAGPEYYAAEKRYLEARTRDEKIKALEDMIRFLPKHKGSENLLALLRKRLAKLKKEVKKRAKPKPKFSIRKEGAAQVCIIGLA
;
A
#
# COMPACT_ATOMS: atom_id res chain seq x y z
N MET A 1 -15.59 -16.51 5.48
CA MET A 1 -16.60 -15.93 6.40
C MET A 1 -17.10 -14.63 5.80
N PRO A 2 -18.40 -14.33 5.91
CA PRO A 2 -18.90 -13.00 5.58
C PRO A 2 -18.24 -11.98 6.52
N VAL A 3 -17.81 -10.85 5.96
CA VAL A 3 -17.27 -9.73 6.74
C VAL A 3 -18.37 -8.69 6.80
N ASN A 4 -18.96 -8.50 7.98
CA ASN A 4 -19.87 -7.38 8.21
C ASN A 4 -19.02 -6.14 8.53
N ALA A 5 -18.62 -5.40 7.50
CA ALA A 5 -17.81 -4.21 7.66
C ALA A 5 -18.69 -2.99 7.99
N GLY A 6 -18.11 -1.96 8.61
CA GLY A 6 -18.86 -0.74 8.93
C GLY A 6 -19.20 0.11 7.69
N PRO A 7 -20.11 1.10 7.81
CA PRO A 7 -20.47 2.01 6.72
C PRO A 7 -19.26 2.71 6.08
N GLU A 8 -18.24 3.03 6.89
CA GLU A 8 -17.00 3.68 6.45
C GLU A 8 -16.22 2.81 5.45
N TYR A 9 -16.22 1.49 5.65
CA TYR A 9 -15.59 0.55 4.72
C TYR A 9 -16.31 0.57 3.37
N TYR A 10 -17.64 0.52 3.36
CA TYR A 10 -18.42 0.53 2.12
C TYR A 10 -18.32 1.87 1.39
N ALA A 11 -18.20 2.98 2.11
CA ALA A 11 -17.90 4.28 1.52
C ALA A 11 -16.51 4.30 0.86
N ALA A 12 -15.49 3.73 1.52
CA ALA A 12 -14.15 3.59 0.95
C ALA A 12 -14.14 2.63 -0.27
N GLU A 13 -14.95 1.58 -0.23
CA GLU A 13 -15.12 0.65 -1.36
C GLU A 13 -15.76 1.34 -2.57
N LYS A 14 -16.82 2.13 -2.37
CA LYS A 14 -17.39 2.98 -3.44
C LYS A 14 -16.34 3.91 -4.03
N ARG A 15 -15.58 4.62 -3.19
CA ARG A 15 -14.47 5.48 -3.65
C ARG A 15 -13.44 4.71 -4.45
N TYR A 16 -13.11 3.48 -4.05
CA TYR A 16 -12.19 2.62 -4.80
C TYR A 16 -12.73 2.23 -6.19
N LEU A 17 -14.04 1.98 -6.30
CA LEU A 17 -14.70 1.66 -7.57
C LEU A 17 -14.82 2.89 -8.49
N GLU A 18 -15.10 4.07 -7.93
CA GLU A 18 -15.23 5.33 -8.67
C GLU A 18 -13.87 5.95 -9.04
N ALA A 19 -12.81 5.61 -8.31
CA ALA A 19 -11.48 6.15 -8.52
C ALA A 19 -10.97 5.94 -9.95
N ARG A 20 -10.65 7.04 -10.62
CA ARG A 20 -10.13 7.04 -11.99
C ARG A 20 -8.61 7.05 -12.01
N THR A 21 -8.00 7.65 -10.99
CA THR A 21 -6.55 7.73 -10.88
C THR A 21 -5.99 6.62 -10.00
N ARG A 22 -4.71 6.34 -10.19
CA ARG A 22 -3.98 5.36 -9.38
C ARG A 22 -3.86 5.78 -7.93
N ASP A 23 -3.59 7.07 -7.69
CA ASP A 23 -3.39 7.60 -6.34
C ASP A 23 -4.68 7.59 -5.53
N GLU A 24 -5.82 7.90 -6.17
CA GLU A 24 -7.15 7.71 -5.57
C GLU A 24 -7.39 6.24 -5.21
N LYS A 25 -7.06 5.29 -6.11
CA LYS A 25 -7.17 3.86 -5.81
C LYS A 25 -6.30 3.42 -4.63
N ILE A 26 -5.10 4.00 -4.50
CA ILE A 26 -4.19 3.72 -3.38
C ILE A 26 -4.79 4.25 -2.07
N LYS A 27 -5.23 5.50 -2.04
CA LYS A 27 -5.86 6.11 -0.86
C LYS A 27 -7.12 5.35 -0.43
N ALA A 28 -7.99 5.01 -1.38
CA ALA A 28 -9.20 4.25 -1.09
C ALA A 28 -8.90 2.85 -0.52
N LEU A 29 -7.86 2.15 -1.03
CA LEU A 29 -7.42 0.87 -0.45
C LEU A 29 -6.84 1.01 0.96
N GLU A 30 -6.12 2.10 1.25
CA GLU A 30 -5.61 2.39 2.59
C GLU A 30 -6.76 2.64 3.57
N ASP A 31 -7.78 3.39 3.16
CA ASP A 31 -9.01 3.63 3.93
C ASP A 31 -9.79 2.33 4.15
N MET A 32 -9.98 1.50 3.11
CA MET A 32 -10.63 0.19 3.24
C MET A 32 -9.89 -0.70 4.26
N ILE A 33 -8.56 -0.71 4.26
CA ILE A 33 -7.76 -1.47 5.24
C ILE A 33 -7.92 -0.90 6.65
N ARG A 34 -8.01 0.43 6.78
CA ARG A 34 -8.14 1.12 8.07
C ARG A 34 -9.49 0.82 8.74
N PHE A 35 -10.57 0.84 7.97
CA PHE A 35 -11.94 0.63 8.47
C PHE A 35 -12.34 -0.85 8.56
N LEU A 36 -11.53 -1.76 8.01
CA LEU A 36 -11.79 -3.18 8.10
C LEU A 36 -11.70 -3.66 9.56
N PRO A 37 -12.70 -4.41 10.08
CA PRO A 37 -12.61 -5.03 11.39
C PRO A 37 -11.36 -5.90 11.52
N LYS A 38 -10.75 -5.99 12.71
CA LYS A 38 -9.52 -6.78 12.96
C LYS A 38 -9.84 -8.05 13.75
N HIS A 39 -10.65 -8.93 13.17
CA HIS A 39 -11.03 -10.21 13.76
C HIS A 39 -10.79 -11.35 12.78
N LYS A 40 -10.83 -12.61 13.24
CA LYS A 40 -10.53 -13.78 12.42
C LYS A 40 -11.32 -13.85 11.09
N GLY A 41 -12.57 -13.38 11.09
CA GLY A 41 -13.43 -13.38 9.89
C GLY A 41 -12.94 -12.47 8.74
N SER A 42 -12.10 -11.47 9.01
CA SER A 42 -11.67 -10.45 8.04
C SER A 42 -10.22 -10.61 7.59
N GLU A 43 -9.48 -11.59 8.12
CA GLU A 43 -8.06 -11.81 7.81
C GLU A 43 -7.82 -12.04 6.32
N ASN A 44 -8.67 -12.84 5.68
CA ASN A 44 -8.58 -13.12 4.24
C ASN A 44 -8.80 -11.86 3.40
N LEU A 45 -9.77 -11.03 3.80
CA LEU A 45 -10.06 -9.77 3.11
C LEU A 45 -8.91 -8.78 3.31
N LEU A 46 -8.37 -8.67 4.53
CA LEU A 46 -7.21 -7.84 4.83
C LEU A 46 -6.00 -8.22 3.97
N ALA A 47 -5.72 -9.54 3.87
CA ALA A 47 -4.63 -10.06 3.04
C ALA A 47 -4.82 -9.70 1.56
N LEU A 48 -6.05 -9.84 1.04
CA LEU A 48 -6.39 -9.48 -0.34
C LEU A 48 -6.19 -7.98 -0.60
N LEU A 49 -6.68 -7.11 0.30
CA LEU A 49 -6.54 -5.66 0.16
C LEU A 49 -5.07 -5.23 0.21
N ARG A 50 -4.28 -5.78 1.14
CA ARG A 50 -2.83 -5.53 1.21
C ARG A 50 -2.11 -5.98 -0.05
N LYS A 51 -2.47 -7.14 -0.63
CA LYS A 51 -1.90 -7.64 -1.89
C LYS A 51 -2.20 -6.69 -3.06
N ARG A 52 -3.43 -6.18 -3.15
CA ARG A 52 -3.84 -5.18 -4.16
C ARG A 52 -3.06 -3.87 -4.00
N LEU A 53 -2.97 -3.35 -2.77
CA LEU A 53 -2.19 -2.15 -2.46
C LEU A 53 -0.71 -2.31 -2.84
N ALA A 54 -0.10 -3.45 -2.51
CA ALA A 54 1.30 -3.72 -2.85
C ALA A 54 1.53 -3.78 -4.37
N LYS A 55 0.60 -4.37 -5.13
CA LYS A 55 0.67 -4.36 -6.60
C LYS A 55 0.61 -2.94 -7.14
N LEU A 56 -0.33 -2.13 -6.65
CA LEU A 56 -0.46 -0.72 -7.03
C LEU A 56 0.72 0.16 -6.58
N LYS A 57 1.44 -0.17 -5.51
CA LYS A 57 2.69 0.54 -5.17
C LYS A 57 3.87 0.05 -6.01
N LYS A 58 3.90 -1.22 -6.42
CA LYS A 58 5.01 -1.80 -7.20
C LYS A 58 5.05 -1.34 -8.65
N GLU A 59 3.92 -1.16 -9.35
CA GLU A 59 4.01 -0.73 -10.77
C GLU A 59 4.49 0.73 -10.91
N VAL A 60 4.39 1.56 -9.86
CA VAL A 60 5.08 2.87 -9.80
C VAL A 60 6.59 2.69 -9.90
N LYS A 61 7.15 1.68 -9.20
CA LYS A 61 8.59 1.39 -9.19
C LYS A 61 9.10 0.75 -10.49
N LYS A 62 8.21 0.24 -11.36
CA LYS A 62 8.58 -0.40 -12.64
C LYS A 62 8.63 0.57 -13.82
N ARG A 63 7.95 1.72 -13.76
CA ARG A 63 8.25 2.82 -14.69
C ARG A 63 9.67 3.25 -14.39
N ALA A 64 10.54 3.11 -15.39
CA ALA A 64 12.00 3.23 -15.31
C ALA A 64 12.43 4.11 -14.15
N LYS A 65 12.93 3.51 -13.05
CA LYS A 65 13.59 4.30 -12.03
C LYS A 65 14.71 5.02 -12.75
N PRO A 66 14.74 6.37 -12.78
CA PRO A 66 15.95 7.05 -13.20
C PRO A 66 17.08 6.44 -12.37
N LYS A 67 18.19 6.06 -13.03
CA LYS A 67 19.38 5.62 -12.32
C LYS A 67 19.62 6.67 -11.21
N PRO A 68 19.78 6.25 -9.95
CA PRO A 68 19.96 7.22 -8.88
C PRO A 68 21.16 8.09 -9.27
N LYS A 69 21.01 9.42 -9.17
CA LYS A 69 22.08 10.38 -9.52
C LYS A 69 23.37 10.07 -8.75
N PHE A 70 23.23 9.44 -7.58
CA PHE A 70 24.30 8.99 -6.73
C PHE A 70 24.02 7.55 -6.26
N SER A 71 24.95 6.63 -6.49
CA SER A 71 24.93 5.28 -5.93
C SER A 71 26.27 4.95 -5.31
N ILE A 72 26.25 4.39 -4.10
CA ILE A 72 27.44 3.89 -3.43
C ILE A 72 27.58 2.41 -3.82
N ARG A 73 28.71 2.04 -4.43
CA ARG A 73 29.01 0.64 -4.76
C ARG A 73 29.13 -0.18 -3.47
N LYS A 74 28.72 -1.44 -3.52
CA LYS A 74 28.88 -2.35 -2.38
C LYS A 74 30.36 -2.66 -2.21
N GLU A 75 30.90 -2.33 -1.04
CA GLU A 75 32.31 -2.50 -0.69
C GLU A 75 32.44 -2.94 0.78
N GLY A 76 33.44 -3.76 1.08
CA GLY A 76 33.70 -4.27 2.42
C GLY A 76 32.62 -5.20 2.98
N ALA A 77 32.59 -5.33 4.31
CA ALA A 77 31.66 -6.22 5.02
C ALA A 77 30.27 -5.60 5.28
N ALA A 78 30.13 -4.27 5.29
CA ALA A 78 28.86 -3.59 5.58
C ALA A 78 28.77 -2.17 5.00
N GLN A 79 27.54 -1.72 4.76
CA GLN A 79 27.18 -0.32 4.47
C GLN A 79 26.25 0.19 5.57
N VAL A 80 26.53 1.40 6.09
CA VAL A 80 25.78 2.02 7.19
C VAL A 80 25.15 3.32 6.72
N CYS A 81 23.89 3.56 7.08
CA CYS A 81 23.16 4.80 6.79
C CYS A 81 22.58 5.36 8.11
N ILE A 82 22.89 6.61 8.40
CA ILE A 82 22.38 7.34 9.58
C ILE A 82 21.37 8.38 9.06
N ILE A 83 20.17 8.37 9.64
CA ILE A 83 19.09 9.29 9.26
C ILE A 83 18.64 10.00 10.54
N GLY A 84 18.57 11.33 10.49
CA GLY A 84 18.04 12.19 11.54
C GLY A 84 16.93 13.09 10.98
N LEU A 85 16.01 13.48 11.83
CA LEU A 85 15.08 14.58 11.57
C LEU A 85 15.73 15.88 12.06
N ALA A 86 15.55 16.96 11.32
CA ALA A 86 15.89 18.31 11.77
C ALA A 86 14.74 18.90 12.59
#